data_AF-A0A0S9PXI9-F1
#
_entry.id   AF-A0A0S9PXI9-F1
#
_cell.length_a   1.000
_cell.length_b   1.000
_cell.length_c   1.000
_cell.angle_alpha   90.00
_cell.angle_beta   90.00
_cell.angle_gamma   90.00
#
_symmetry.space_group_name_H-M   'P 1'
#
loop_
_entity.id
_entity.type
_entity.pdbx_description
1 polymer ?
#
loop_
_entity_poly.entity_id
_entity_poly.type
_entity_poly.pdbx_seq_one_letter_code
_entity_poly.pdbx_strand_id
1 'polypeptide(L)'
;MTGGPEITSWAETWRVPRHLAVLAEQERAVSDYAREWVARRDGFEPSPVCVLRPLAEAMDLVSAAFDALDRRFAAVWADAVDDVESALAGLEAADLDASASAALVHRDVAGAGA
;
A
#
# COMPACT_ATOMS: atom_id res chain seq x y z
N MET A 1 2.49 -1.69 -20.99
CA MET A 1 2.77 -3.03 -20.42
C MET A 1 2.71 -2.88 -18.91
N THR A 2 1.53 -3.04 -18.31
CA THR A 2 1.32 -2.88 -16.86
C THR A 2 1.03 -4.26 -16.28
N GLY A 3 2.09 -5.05 -16.04
CA GLY A 3 2.01 -6.20 -15.16
C GLY A 3 2.05 -5.67 -13.74
N GLY A 4 0.92 -5.75 -13.04
CA GLY A 4 0.87 -5.40 -11.62
C GLY A 4 1.64 -6.40 -10.77
N PRO A 5 1.91 -6.08 -9.50
CA PRO A 5 2.47 -7.03 -8.55
C PRO A 5 1.51 -8.23 -8.36
N GLU A 6 1.80 -9.36 -9.01
CA GLU A 6 1.04 -10.60 -8.87
C GLU A 6 1.69 -11.54 -7.85
N ILE A 7 0.86 -12.21 -7.05
CA ILE A 7 1.25 -13.28 -6.15
C ILE A 7 0.57 -14.54 -6.66
N THR A 8 1.37 -15.47 -7.15
CA THR A 8 0.85 -16.64 -7.86
C THR A 8 0.91 -17.91 -7.03
N SER A 9 1.55 -17.85 -5.85
CA SER A 9 1.67 -18.99 -4.94
C SER A 9 1.79 -18.55 -3.48
N TRP A 10 1.44 -19.47 -2.58
CA TRP A 10 1.63 -19.31 -1.13
C TRP A 10 3.09 -19.08 -0.73
N ALA A 11 4.05 -19.59 -1.51
CA ALA A 11 5.47 -19.38 -1.28
C ALA A 11 5.91 -17.93 -1.57
N GLU A 12 5.06 -17.10 -2.17
CA GLU A 12 5.35 -15.70 -2.51
C GLU A 12 4.69 -14.70 -1.56
N THR A 13 3.90 -15.14 -0.57
CA THR A 13 3.16 -14.24 0.33
C THR A 13 4.08 -13.30 1.14
N TRP A 14 5.34 -13.69 1.37
CA TRP A 14 6.34 -12.80 1.97
C TRP A 14 6.66 -11.54 1.13
N ARG A 15 6.26 -11.51 -0.15
CA ARG A 15 6.40 -10.35 -1.03
C ARG A 15 5.26 -9.34 -0.90
N VAL A 16 4.15 -9.69 -0.24
CA VAL A 16 2.98 -8.81 -0.09
C VAL A 16 3.38 -7.44 0.49
N PRO A 17 4.12 -7.33 1.60
CA PRO A 17 4.46 -6.02 2.18
C PRO A 17 5.20 -5.11 1.19
N ARG A 18 6.15 -5.69 0.44
CA ARG A 18 6.88 -4.99 -0.62
C ARG A 18 5.94 -4.53 -1.74
N HIS A 19 4.99 -5.34 -2.14
CA HIS A 19 4.01 -4.96 -3.16
C HIS A 19 3.12 -3.81 -2.69
N LEU A 20 2.67 -3.82 -1.43
CA LEU A 20 1.91 -2.71 -0.85
C LEU A 20 2.74 -1.42 -0.82
N ALA A 21 4.01 -1.48 -0.44
CA ALA A 21 4.91 -0.33 -0.47
C ALA A 21 5.08 0.26 -1.88
N VAL A 22 5.14 -0.58 -2.92
CA VAL A 22 5.18 -0.11 -4.31
C VAL A 22 3.88 0.58 -4.71
N LEU A 23 2.72 0.05 -4.30
CA LEU A 23 1.43 0.67 -4.57
C LEU A 23 1.28 2.02 -3.85
N ALA A 24 1.79 2.12 -2.62
CA ALA A 24 1.83 3.38 -1.87
C ALA A 24 2.65 4.45 -2.60
N GLU A 25 3.84 4.09 -3.11
CA GLU A 25 4.67 5.02 -3.89
C GLU A 25 4.00 5.43 -5.21
N GLN A 26 3.29 4.51 -5.87
CA GLN A 26 2.53 4.82 -7.09
C GLN A 26 1.39 5.80 -6.81
N GLU A 27 0.66 5.63 -5.71
CA GLU A 27 -0.40 6.55 -5.30
C GLU A 27 0.16 7.94 -5.00
N ARG A 28 1.27 8.01 -4.26
CA ARG A 28 1.97 9.27 -4.00
C ARG A 28 2.41 9.97 -5.29
N ALA A 29 2.94 9.23 -6.25
CA ALA A 29 3.31 9.78 -7.57
C ALA A 29 2.10 10.33 -8.34
N VAL A 30 0.92 9.74 -8.20
CA VAL A 30 -0.33 10.26 -8.79
C VAL A 30 -0.74 11.57 -8.13
N SER A 31 -0.68 11.64 -6.80
CA SER A 31 -0.98 12.85 -6.03
C SER A 31 0.01 13.98 -6.33
N ASP A 32 1.30 13.67 -6.46
CA ASP A 32 2.35 14.61 -6.88
C ASP A 32 2.07 15.15 -8.29
N TYR A 33 1.79 14.25 -9.24
CA TYR A 33 1.47 14.63 -10.62
C TYR A 33 0.24 15.53 -10.69
N ALA A 34 -0.82 15.19 -9.94
CA ALA A 34 -2.04 15.98 -9.90
C ALA A 34 -1.78 17.39 -9.36
N ARG A 35 -0.94 17.54 -8.31
CA ARG A 35 -0.58 18.85 -7.78
C ARG A 35 0.27 19.66 -8.74
N GLU A 36 1.28 19.05 -9.35
CA GLU A 36 2.22 19.73 -10.24
C GLU A 36 1.56 20.18 -11.56
N TRP A 37 0.71 19.34 -12.15
CA TRP A 37 0.20 19.55 -13.50
C TRP A 37 -1.27 19.93 -13.58
N VAL A 38 -2.09 19.56 -12.60
CA VAL A 38 -3.54 19.81 -12.62
C VAL A 38 -3.92 20.97 -11.69
N ALA A 39 -3.45 20.95 -10.45
CA ALA A 39 -3.81 21.94 -9.43
C ALA A 39 -2.87 23.17 -9.42
N ARG A 40 -2.14 23.42 -10.51
CA ARG A 40 -1.14 24.50 -10.56
C ARG A 40 -1.81 25.86 -10.75
N ARG A 41 -1.66 26.71 -9.74
CA ARG A 41 -2.12 28.11 -9.74
C ARG A 41 -1.55 28.94 -10.90
N ASP A 42 -0.26 28.81 -11.17
CA ASP A 42 0.48 29.61 -12.16
C ASP A 42 -0.09 29.52 -13.58
N GLY A 43 -0.84 28.46 -13.91
CA GLY A 43 -1.54 28.34 -15.20
C GLY A 43 -2.68 29.34 -15.40
N PHE A 44 -3.16 29.95 -14.30
CA PHE A 44 -4.32 30.85 -14.28
C PHE A 44 -3.95 32.30 -13.94
N GLU A 45 -2.71 32.54 -13.52
CA GLU A 45 -2.21 33.84 -13.07
C GLU A 45 -1.82 34.85 -14.19
N PRO A 46 -1.52 34.50 -15.46
CA PRO A 46 -1.04 35.48 -16.43
C PRO A 46 -2.13 36.25 -17.19
N SER A 47 -3.41 36.21 -16.76
CA SER A 47 -4.46 36.99 -17.44
C SER A 47 -4.74 38.31 -16.72
N PRO A 48 -4.55 39.48 -17.36
CA PRO A 48 -4.96 40.78 -16.81
C PRO A 48 -6.49 40.92 -16.66
N VAL A 49 -7.24 39.90 -17.07
CA VAL A 49 -8.67 39.79 -16.87
C VAL A 49 -8.90 39.15 -15.48
N CYS A 50 -9.47 39.91 -14.55
CA CYS A 50 -9.77 39.51 -13.15
C CYS A 50 -10.61 38.21 -12.99
N VAL A 51 -11.07 37.62 -14.10
CA VAL A 51 -11.94 36.44 -14.16
C VAL A 51 -11.19 35.14 -13.80
N LEU A 52 -9.87 35.06 -13.99
CA LEU A 52 -9.12 33.83 -13.70
C LEU A 52 -8.57 33.74 -12.26
N ARG A 53 -8.54 34.84 -11.52
CA ARG A 53 -8.06 34.85 -10.13
C ARG A 53 -8.87 33.95 -9.18
N PRO A 54 -10.22 33.94 -9.22
CA PRO A 54 -11.00 32.98 -8.43
C PRO A 54 -10.70 31.52 -8.80
N LEU A 55 -10.33 31.27 -10.07
CA LEU A 55 -9.97 29.92 -10.53
C LEU A 55 -8.57 29.52 -10.02
N ALA A 56 -7.61 30.44 -10.00
CA ALA A 56 -6.32 30.26 -9.34
C ALA A 56 -6.48 29.92 -7.84
N GLU A 57 -7.35 30.64 -7.12
CA GLU A 57 -7.66 30.35 -5.71
C GLU A 57 -8.34 28.98 -5.54
N ALA A 58 -9.21 28.57 -6.47
CA ALA A 58 -9.80 27.24 -6.46
C ALA A 58 -8.76 26.14 -6.67
N MET A 59 -7.71 26.37 -7.47
CA MET A 59 -6.62 25.41 -7.64
C MET A 59 -5.82 25.20 -6.36
N ASP A 60 -5.64 26.24 -5.54
CA ASP A 60 -5.00 26.10 -4.22
C ASP A 60 -5.80 25.15 -3.31
N LEU A 61 -7.14 25.23 -3.35
CA LEU A 61 -8.01 24.31 -2.61
C LEU A 61 -7.91 22.87 -3.12
N VAL A 62 -7.83 22.69 -4.45
CA VAL A 62 -7.65 21.36 -5.06
C VAL A 62 -6.30 20.78 -4.66
N SER A 63 -5.23 21.58 -4.70
CA SER A 63 -3.90 21.16 -4.26
C SER A 63 -3.89 20.74 -2.78
N ALA A 64 -4.51 21.54 -1.91
CA ALA A 64 -4.65 21.22 -0.49
C ALA A 64 -5.50 19.96 -0.24
N ALA A 65 -6.47 19.67 -1.10
CA ALA A 65 -7.24 18.43 -1.03
C ALA A 65 -6.38 17.21 -1.38
N PHE A 66 -5.54 17.30 -2.42
CA PHE A 66 -4.56 16.24 -2.72
C PHE A 66 -3.54 16.04 -1.60
N ASP A 67 -3.06 17.11 -0.96
CA ASP A 67 -2.21 17.01 0.24
C ASP A 67 -2.89 16.26 1.39
N ALA A 68 -4.19 16.52 1.60
CA ALA A 68 -4.95 15.85 2.65
C ALA A 68 -5.21 14.38 2.32
N LEU A 69 -5.46 14.06 1.05
CA LEU A 69 -5.60 12.69 0.57
C LEU A 69 -4.29 11.91 0.72
N ASP A 70 -3.16 12.47 0.27
CA ASP A 70 -1.83 11.85 0.36
C ASP A 70 -1.48 11.50 1.81
N ARG A 71 -1.69 12.44 2.76
CA ARG A 71 -1.49 12.16 4.20
C ARG A 71 -2.37 11.02 4.72
N ARG A 72 -3.63 10.96 4.27
CA ARG A 72 -4.56 9.91 4.69
C ARG A 72 -4.16 8.56 4.11
N PHE A 73 -3.82 8.51 2.83
CA PHE A 73 -3.41 7.27 2.17
C PHE A 73 -2.07 6.77 2.70
N ALA A 74 -1.11 7.66 2.99
CA ALA A 74 0.14 7.29 3.63
C ALA A 74 -0.08 6.55 4.96
N ALA A 75 -1.00 7.02 5.81
CA ALA A 75 -1.35 6.35 7.05
C ALA A 75 -2.01 4.98 6.79
N VAL A 76 -2.98 4.92 5.87
CA VAL A 76 -3.69 3.67 5.53
C VAL A 76 -2.74 2.62 4.95
N TRP A 77 -1.78 3.03 4.11
CA TRP A 77 -0.79 2.11 3.54
C TRP A 77 0.20 1.61 4.58
N ALA A 78 0.63 2.47 5.51
CA ALA A 78 1.47 2.04 6.63
C ALA A 78 0.75 1.02 7.50
N ASP A 79 -0.49 1.29 7.90
CA ASP A 79 -1.31 0.35 8.68
C ASP A 79 -1.48 -0.98 7.94
N ALA A 80 -1.75 -0.95 6.62
CA ALA A 80 -1.91 -2.16 5.82
C ALA A 80 -0.62 -3.00 5.71
N VAL A 81 0.54 -2.35 5.64
CA VAL A 81 1.84 -3.05 5.66
C VAL A 81 2.06 -3.72 7.00
N ASP A 82 1.86 -2.99 8.10
CA ASP A 82 2.03 -3.50 9.46
C ASP A 82 1.10 -4.69 9.74
N ASP A 83 -0.17 -4.59 9.35
CA ASP A 83 -1.16 -5.67 9.51
C ASP A 83 -0.76 -6.94 8.75
N VAL A 84 -0.26 -6.79 7.53
CA VAL A 84 0.18 -7.94 6.72
C VAL A 84 1.45 -8.55 7.28
N GLU A 85 2.42 -7.75 7.71
CA GLU A 85 3.64 -8.25 8.36
C GLU A 85 3.31 -9.02 9.64
N SER A 86 2.40 -8.49 10.47
CA SER A 86 1.91 -9.17 11.66
C SER A 86 1.20 -10.48 11.32
N ALA A 87 0.36 -10.50 10.29
CA ALA A 87 -0.34 -11.71 9.86
C ALA A 87 0.63 -12.78 9.34
N LEU A 88 1.66 -12.39 8.58
CA LEU A 88 2.70 -13.29 8.09
C LEU A 88 3.49 -13.93 9.23
N ALA A 89 3.90 -13.12 10.22
CA ALA A 89 4.57 -13.63 11.40
C ALA A 89 3.68 -14.63 12.19
N GLY A 90 2.38 -14.33 12.31
CA GLY A 90 1.41 -15.23 12.92
C GLY A 90 1.26 -16.56 12.16
N LEU A 91 1.24 -16.51 10.83
CA LEU A 91 1.18 -17.71 9.98
C LEU A 91 2.45 -18.55 10.10
N GLU A 92 3.64 -17.94 10.12
CA GLU A 92 4.90 -18.64 10.31
C GLU A 92 4.95 -19.36 11.66
N ALA A 93 4.52 -18.68 12.74
CA ALA A 93 4.44 -19.27 14.06
C ALA A 93 3.47 -20.47 14.11
N ALA A 94 2.30 -20.34 13.46
CA ALA A 94 1.32 -21.42 13.39
C ALA A 94 1.81 -22.61 12.57
N ASP A 95 2.55 -22.39 11.48
CA ASP A 95 3.10 -23.45 10.63
C ASP A 95 4.20 -24.25 11.36
N LEU A 96 5.03 -23.56 12.15
CA LEU A 96 6.01 -24.18 13.03
C LEU A 96 5.36 -25.05 14.12
N ASP A 97 4.30 -24.55 14.76
CA ASP A 97 3.56 -25.29 15.78
C ASP A 97 2.83 -26.52 15.21
N ALA A 98 2.18 -26.36 14.06
CA ALA A 98 1.54 -27.46 13.35
C ALA A 98 2.55 -28.54 12.92
N SER A 99 3.72 -28.13 12.43
CA SER A 99 4.81 -29.04 12.05
C SER A 99 5.37 -29.81 13.25
N ALA A 100 5.55 -29.13 14.39
CA ALA A 100 6.00 -29.76 15.63
C ALA A 100 4.97 -30.79 16.14
N SER A 101 3.69 -30.42 16.14
CA SER A 101 2.58 -31.30 16.52
C SER A 101 2.49 -32.53 15.61
N ALA A 102 2.63 -32.35 14.30
CA ALA A 102 2.62 -33.45 13.33
C ALA A 102 3.79 -34.42 13.56
N ALA A 103 4.99 -33.91 13.89
CA ALA A 103 6.15 -34.75 14.18
C ALA A 103 5.96 -35.61 15.44
N LEU A 104 5.27 -35.09 16.46
CA LEU A 104 4.90 -35.84 17.66
C LEU A 104 3.91 -36.95 17.32
N VAL A 105 2.82 -36.63 16.62
CA VAL A 105 1.82 -37.62 16.19
C VAL A 105 2.45 -38.73 15.35
N HIS A 106 3.33 -38.37 14.40
CA HIS A 106 4.00 -39.36 13.56
C HIS A 106 4.87 -40.32 14.40
N ARG A 107 5.57 -39.81 15.42
CA ARG A 107 6.37 -40.61 16.35
C ARG A 107 5.48 -41.57 17.16
N ASP A 108 4.38 -41.08 17.69
CA ASP A 108 3.46 -41.86 18.52
C ASP A 108 2.81 -43.00 17.71
N VAL A 109 2.41 -42.72 16.47
CA VAL A 109 1.87 -43.74 15.55
C VAL A 109 2.93 -44.77 15.18
N ALA A 110 4.17 -44.37 14.92
CA ALA A 110 5.27 -45.28 14.63
C ALA A 110 5.62 -46.18 15.82
N GLY A 111 5.53 -45.65 17.05
CA GLY A 111 5.76 -46.41 18.29
C GLY A 111 4.62 -47.37 18.66
N ALA A 112 3.37 -47.07 18.28
CA ALA A 112 2.22 -47.92 18.55
C ALA A 112 2.10 -49.15 17.62
N GLY A 113 2.87 -49.19 16.52
CA GLY A 113 2.90 -50.29 15.56
C GLY A 113 4.00 -51.33 15.77
N ALA A 114 4.85 -51.17 16.80
CA ALA A 114 5.93 -52.08 17.19
C ALA A 114 5.57 -52.87 18.45
#